data_AF-A0A370I4W0-F1
#
_entry.id   AF-A0A370I4W0-F1
#
_cell.length_a   1.000
_cell.length_b   1.000
_cell.length_c   1.000
_cell.angle_alpha   90.00
_cell.angle_beta   90.00
_cell.angle_gamma   90.00
#
_symmetry.space_group_name_H-M   'P 1'
#
loop_
_entity.id
_entity.type
_entity.pdbx_description
1 polymer ?
#
loop_
_entity_poly.entity_id
_entity_poly.type
_entity_poly.pdbx_seq_one_letter_code
_entity_poly.pdbx_strand_id
1 'polypeptide(L)'
;MPTSLELRTKLIDAIADAIEAKDEQIQEIALDTGIDRHEVGRLADRNVTRFSLERLVNYCAPFGLTVRMSLEGADTEPHSIDDPAWLEARNRSADTDYTDSGYMSRELGLAIAVAVDRSPLTQGALGDSVGLPRTTVSKLKSRRPNLFRLDSLVDFAPKFGLTVDIIAEPARQT
;
A
#
# COMPACT_ATOMS: atom_id res chain seq x y z
N MET A 1 15.62 -2.44 0.76
CA MET A 1 14.17 -2.33 0.96
C MET A 1 13.58 -1.76 -0.31
N PRO A 2 12.53 -2.38 -0.88
CA PRO A 2 11.94 -1.89 -2.12
C PRO A 2 11.34 -0.49 -1.87
N THR A 3 11.65 0.43 -2.76
CA THR A 3 11.05 1.76 -2.85
C THR A 3 9.61 1.66 -3.36
N SER A 4 8.82 2.72 -3.16
CA SER A 4 7.48 2.81 -3.78
C SER A 4 7.54 2.61 -5.30
N LEU A 5 8.61 3.06 -5.97
CA LEU A 5 8.81 2.85 -7.41
C LEU A 5 9.04 1.37 -7.77
N GLU A 6 9.84 0.66 -6.99
CA GLU A 6 10.10 -0.78 -7.21
C GLU A 6 8.82 -1.60 -7.00
N LEU A 7 8.02 -1.30 -5.96
CA LEU A 7 6.74 -1.95 -5.76
C LEU A 7 5.74 -1.64 -6.89
N ARG A 8 5.71 -0.41 -7.40
CA ARG A 8 4.86 -0.06 -8.56
C ARG A 8 5.28 -0.83 -9.80
N THR A 9 6.59 -0.97 -10.02
CA THR A 9 7.13 -1.74 -11.16
C THR A 9 6.70 -3.19 -11.05
N LYS A 10 6.90 -3.82 -9.88
CA LYS A 10 6.49 -5.21 -9.62
C LYS A 10 5.00 -5.45 -9.84
N LEU A 11 4.13 -4.55 -9.36
CA LEU A 11 2.69 -4.68 -9.56
C LEU A 11 2.28 -4.48 -11.02
N ILE A 12 2.92 -3.54 -11.73
CA ILE A 12 2.68 -3.34 -13.15
C ILE A 12 3.11 -4.54 -13.97
N ASP A 13 4.27 -5.13 -13.67
CA ASP A 13 4.73 -6.32 -14.37
C ASP A 13 3.73 -7.47 -14.18
N ALA A 14 3.26 -7.70 -12.94
CA ALA A 14 2.25 -8.72 -12.68
C ALA A 14 0.93 -8.48 -13.43
N ILE A 15 0.47 -7.23 -13.51
CA ILE A 15 -0.74 -6.87 -14.26
C ILE A 15 -0.52 -7.01 -15.77
N ALA A 16 0.63 -6.57 -16.29
CA ALA A 16 0.97 -6.67 -17.70
C ALA A 16 1.04 -8.12 -18.16
N ASP A 17 1.65 -8.99 -17.34
CA ASP A 17 1.73 -10.42 -17.60
C ASP A 17 0.32 -11.07 -17.58
N ALA A 18 -0.57 -10.61 -16.69
CA ALA A 18 -1.97 -11.04 -16.67
C ALA A 18 -2.76 -10.56 -17.91
N ILE A 19 -2.46 -9.37 -18.43
CA ILE A 19 -3.03 -8.87 -19.69
C ILE A 19 -2.55 -9.71 -20.87
N GLU A 20 -1.24 -9.98 -20.95
CA GLU A 20 -0.63 -10.78 -22.01
C GLU A 20 -1.19 -12.22 -22.03
N ALA A 21 -1.46 -12.80 -20.86
CA ALA A 21 -2.03 -14.14 -20.72
C ALA A 21 -3.48 -14.27 -21.21
N LYS A 22 -4.22 -13.16 -21.38
CA LYS A 22 -5.62 -13.20 -21.87
C LYS A 22 -5.72 -13.47 -23.37
N ASP A 23 -4.67 -13.18 -24.16
CA ASP A 23 -4.67 -13.31 -25.63
C ASP A 23 -5.88 -12.62 -26.31
N GLU A 24 -6.32 -11.50 -25.74
CA GLU A 24 -7.49 -10.73 -26.15
C GLU A 24 -7.11 -9.34 -26.66
N GLN A 25 -8.00 -8.68 -27.39
CA GLN A 25 -7.76 -7.29 -27.76
C GLN A 25 -7.87 -6.38 -26.53
N ILE A 26 -7.01 -5.36 -26.44
CA ILE A 26 -7.05 -4.36 -25.36
C ILE A 26 -8.45 -3.76 -25.13
N GLN A 27 -9.24 -3.62 -26.20
CA GLN A 27 -10.62 -3.13 -26.12
C GLN A 27 -11.56 -4.09 -25.37
N GLU A 28 -11.40 -5.40 -25.55
CA GLU A 28 -12.20 -6.43 -24.90
C GLU A 28 -11.82 -6.52 -23.42
N ILE A 29 -10.51 -6.54 -23.13
CA ILE A 29 -9.99 -6.52 -21.76
C ILE A 29 -10.48 -5.28 -20.99
N ALA A 30 -10.51 -4.11 -21.63
CA ALA A 30 -11.04 -2.88 -21.04
C ALA A 30 -12.53 -2.97 -20.69
N LEU A 31 -13.34 -3.59 -21.55
CA LEU A 31 -14.76 -3.82 -21.29
C LEU A 31 -14.96 -4.80 -20.13
N ASP A 32 -14.20 -5.88 -20.10
CA ASP A 32 -14.32 -6.94 -19.08
C ASP A 32 -13.88 -6.46 -17.69
N THR A 33 -12.81 -5.67 -17.63
CA THR A 33 -12.26 -5.14 -16.37
C THR A 33 -12.94 -3.86 -15.91
N GLY A 34 -13.70 -3.20 -16.78
CA GLY A 34 -14.27 -1.87 -16.52
C GLY A 34 -13.22 -0.76 -16.41
N ILE A 35 -11.98 -1.01 -16.83
CA ILE A 35 -10.87 -0.05 -16.82
C ILE A 35 -10.82 0.66 -18.17
N ASP A 36 -10.49 1.96 -18.17
CA ASP A 36 -10.35 2.72 -19.41
C ASP A 36 -9.30 2.10 -20.35
N ARG A 37 -9.63 2.02 -21.64
CA ARG A 37 -8.79 1.37 -22.67
C ARG A 37 -7.38 1.94 -22.73
N HIS A 38 -7.21 3.26 -22.56
CA HIS A 38 -5.88 3.86 -22.57
C HIS A 38 -5.07 3.42 -21.35
N GLU A 39 -5.73 3.12 -20.23
CA GLU A 39 -5.06 2.62 -19.03
C GLU A 39 -4.67 1.17 -19.15
N VAL A 40 -5.53 0.32 -19.70
CA VAL A 40 -5.17 -1.06 -20.04
C VAL A 40 -3.97 -1.08 -20.99
N GLY A 41 -3.97 -0.22 -22.02
CA GLY A 41 -2.80 -0.06 -22.90
C GLY A 41 -1.53 0.36 -22.16
N ARG A 42 -1.63 1.35 -21.24
CA ARG A 42 -0.49 1.79 -20.43
C ARG A 42 0.03 0.70 -19.47
N LEU A 43 -0.87 -0.14 -18.94
CA LEU A 43 -0.50 -1.28 -18.09
C LEU A 43 0.22 -2.35 -18.93
N ALA A 44 -0.30 -2.68 -20.12
CA ALA A 44 0.35 -3.59 -21.06
C ALA A 44 1.74 -3.11 -21.48
N ASP A 45 1.90 -1.80 -21.72
CA ASP A 45 3.17 -1.16 -22.07
C ASP A 45 4.13 -0.98 -20.86
N ARG A 46 3.76 -1.47 -19.67
CA ARG A 46 4.53 -1.37 -18.42
C ARG A 46 4.90 0.08 -18.02
N ASN A 47 4.01 1.05 -18.27
CA ASN A 47 4.31 2.47 -18.01
C ASN A 47 4.09 2.87 -16.54
N VAL A 48 5.13 2.69 -15.71
CA VAL A 48 5.09 2.89 -14.25
C VAL A 48 4.77 4.32 -13.80
N THR A 49 5.24 5.34 -14.53
CA THR A 49 5.17 6.75 -14.08
C THR A 49 3.75 7.30 -13.94
N ARG A 50 2.75 6.64 -14.53
CA ARG A 50 1.37 7.12 -14.58
C ARG A 50 0.48 6.55 -13.48
N PHE A 51 0.99 5.62 -12.67
CA PHE A 51 0.20 4.94 -11.66
C PHE A 51 0.77 5.17 -10.26
N SER A 52 -0.14 5.32 -9.29
CA SER A 52 0.18 5.25 -7.87
C SER A 52 0.04 3.81 -7.38
N LEU A 53 0.62 3.48 -6.23
CA LEU A 53 0.49 2.15 -5.64
C LEU A 53 -0.97 1.80 -5.36
N GLU A 54 -1.79 2.73 -4.86
CA GLU A 54 -3.21 2.46 -4.58
C GLU A 54 -3.95 2.02 -5.83
N ARG A 55 -3.68 2.71 -6.94
CA ARG A 55 -4.33 2.43 -8.20
C ARG A 55 -3.95 1.05 -8.73
N LEU A 56 -2.67 0.69 -8.64
CA LEU A 56 -2.19 -0.62 -9.09
C LEU A 56 -2.73 -1.76 -8.21
N VAL A 57 -2.75 -1.57 -6.89
CA VAL A 57 -3.36 -2.55 -5.97
C VAL A 57 -4.82 -2.78 -6.34
N ASN A 58 -5.59 -1.72 -6.57
CA ASN A 58 -7.01 -1.84 -6.92
C ASN A 58 -7.25 -2.40 -8.32
N TYR A 59 -6.28 -2.32 -9.23
CA TYR A 59 -6.37 -2.92 -10.56
C TYR A 59 -6.04 -4.40 -10.59
N CYS A 60 -5.35 -4.94 -9.59
CA CYS A 60 -5.03 -6.36 -9.54
C CYS A 60 -6.29 -7.25 -9.59
N ALA A 61 -7.33 -6.91 -8.81
CA ALA A 61 -8.55 -7.74 -8.74
C ALA A 61 -9.29 -7.87 -10.09
N PRO A 62 -9.54 -6.79 -10.87
CA PRO A 62 -10.08 -6.89 -12.23
C PRO A 62 -9.28 -7.81 -13.18
N PHE A 63 -7.96 -7.93 -12.98
CA PHE A 63 -7.10 -8.83 -13.75
C PHE A 63 -6.96 -10.23 -13.14
N GLY A 64 -7.77 -10.58 -12.13
CA GLY A 64 -7.74 -11.90 -11.49
C GLY A 64 -6.53 -12.12 -10.56
N LEU A 65 -5.87 -11.03 -10.14
CA LEU A 65 -4.75 -11.07 -9.23
C LEU A 65 -5.21 -10.77 -7.80
N THR A 66 -4.76 -11.59 -6.86
CA THR A 66 -4.90 -11.35 -5.42
C THR A 66 -3.65 -10.68 -4.91
N VAL A 67 -3.79 -9.58 -4.18
CA VAL A 67 -2.66 -8.85 -3.61
C VAL A 67 -2.49 -9.21 -2.13
N ARG A 68 -1.24 -9.37 -1.69
CA ARG A 68 -0.88 -9.50 -0.27
C ARG A 68 0.24 -8.53 0.07
N MET A 69 0.15 -7.95 1.25
CA MET A 69 1.22 -7.15 1.84
C MET A 69 1.87 -7.94 2.96
N SER A 70 3.20 -7.95 3.00
CA SER A 70 3.97 -8.45 4.14
C SER A 70 4.70 -7.30 4.81
N LEU A 71 4.63 -7.27 6.13
CA LEU A 71 5.30 -6.29 6.98
C LEU A 71 6.25 -7.01 7.94
N GLU A 72 7.54 -6.69 7.87
CA GLU A 72 8.56 -7.25 8.75
C GLU A 72 9.32 -6.12 9.46
N GLY A 73 9.58 -6.23 10.75
CA GLY A 73 10.34 -5.23 11.50
C GLY A 73 10.61 -5.65 12.93
N ALA A 74 11.49 -4.93 13.62
CA ALA A 74 12.08 -5.31 14.91
C ALA A 74 11.08 -5.56 16.07
N ASP A 75 9.79 -5.30 15.84
CA ASP A 75 8.82 -5.03 16.89
C ASP A 75 7.37 -5.23 16.43
N THR A 76 7.16 -5.91 15.28
CA THR A 76 5.83 -6.39 14.86
C THR A 76 5.42 -7.57 15.75
N GLU A 77 5.09 -7.29 17.01
CA GLU A 77 4.20 -8.19 17.73
C GLU A 77 2.95 -8.34 16.86
N PRO A 78 2.48 -9.57 16.60
CA PRO A 78 1.23 -9.77 15.88
C PRO A 78 0.16 -9.05 16.69
N HIS A 79 -0.34 -7.94 16.13
CA HIS A 79 -1.41 -7.20 16.78
C HIS A 79 -2.56 -8.17 17.04
N SER A 80 -2.79 -8.50 18.30
CA SER A 80 -4.00 -9.20 18.68
C SER A 80 -5.16 -8.33 18.21
N ILE A 81 -6.12 -8.94 17.52
CA ILE A 81 -7.37 -8.31 17.06
C ILE A 81 -8.13 -7.68 18.24
N ASP A 82 -7.75 -8.02 19.48
CA ASP A 82 -8.29 -7.55 20.74
C ASP A 82 -7.60 -6.31 21.34
N ASP A 83 -6.59 -5.69 20.68
CA ASP A 83 -5.98 -4.45 21.18
C ASP A 83 -7.03 -3.31 21.19
N PRO A 84 -7.40 -2.76 22.36
CA PRO A 84 -8.40 -1.71 22.47
C PRO A 84 -8.03 -0.46 21.67
N ALA A 85 -6.73 -0.15 21.56
CA ALA A 85 -6.24 1.01 20.80
C ALA A 85 -6.30 0.77 19.29
N TRP A 86 -6.25 -0.49 18.85
CA TRP A 86 -6.48 -0.89 17.45
C TRP A 86 -7.97 -0.84 17.12
N LEU A 87 -8.83 -1.36 17.99
CA LEU A 87 -10.30 -1.32 17.84
C LEU A 87 -10.83 0.12 17.84
N GLU A 88 -10.30 0.98 18.69
CA GLU A 88 -10.72 2.39 18.77
C GLU A 88 -10.22 3.22 17.57
N ALA A 89 -9.06 2.90 16.99
CA ALA A 89 -8.58 3.52 15.75
C ALA A 89 -9.37 3.03 14.52
N ARG A 90 -9.73 1.75 14.48
CA ARG A 90 -10.62 1.16 13.47
C ARG A 90 -11.99 1.83 13.50
N ASN A 91 -12.60 1.97 14.68
CA ASN A 91 -13.95 2.54 14.83
C ASN A 91 -14.01 4.06 14.59
N ARG A 92 -12.90 4.79 14.74
CA ARG A 92 -12.81 6.23 14.44
C ARG A 92 -12.60 6.56 12.95
N SER A 93 -12.24 5.58 12.12
CA SER A 93 -12.00 5.77 10.68
C SER A 93 -13.28 5.64 9.85
N ALA A 94 -14.33 6.40 10.19
CA ALA A 94 -15.67 6.29 9.57
C ALA A 94 -15.72 6.60 8.05
N ASP A 95 -14.67 7.18 7.48
CA ASP A 95 -14.44 7.30 6.02
C ASP A 95 -13.55 6.16 5.51
N THR A 96 -13.97 4.91 5.74
CA THR A 96 -13.12 3.78 5.37
C THR A 96 -13.21 3.50 3.88
N ASP A 97 -12.13 3.75 3.15
CA ASP A 97 -11.88 3.10 1.87
C ASP A 97 -11.75 1.59 2.13
N TYR A 98 -12.75 0.83 1.66
CA TYR A 98 -12.82 -0.63 1.78
C TYR A 98 -12.17 -1.37 0.61
N THR A 99 -11.44 -0.66 -0.26
CA THR A 99 -10.60 -1.29 -1.27
C THR A 99 -9.37 -1.94 -0.62
N ASP A 100 -8.74 -2.87 -1.34
CA ASP A 100 -7.50 -3.51 -0.90
C ASP A 100 -6.41 -2.47 -0.58
N SER A 101 -6.33 -1.40 -1.37
CA SER A 101 -5.41 -0.29 -1.10
C SER A 101 -5.71 0.45 0.21
N GLY A 102 -6.98 0.60 0.55
CA GLY A 102 -7.44 1.22 1.80
C GLY A 102 -7.14 0.37 3.02
N TYR A 103 -7.23 -0.96 2.91
CA TYR A 103 -6.77 -1.89 3.94
C TYR A 103 -5.25 -1.81 4.14
N MET A 104 -4.46 -1.88 3.07
CA MET A 104 -3.00 -1.80 3.15
C MET A 104 -2.51 -0.48 3.74
N SER A 105 -3.09 0.65 3.30
CA SER A 105 -2.73 1.98 3.82
C SER A 105 -2.97 2.09 5.32
N ARG A 106 -4.06 1.49 5.80
CA ARG A 106 -4.42 1.48 7.22
C ARG A 106 -3.46 0.62 8.03
N GLU A 107 -3.20 -0.61 7.58
CA GLU A 107 -2.32 -1.55 8.26
C GLU A 107 -0.89 -1.00 8.34
N LEU A 108 -0.34 -0.53 7.22
CA LEU A 108 0.98 0.06 7.17
C LEU A 108 1.07 1.35 8.00
N GLY A 109 0.08 2.23 7.89
CA GLY A 109 0.05 3.47 8.64
C GLY A 109 -0.06 3.26 10.16
N LEU A 110 -0.75 2.20 10.60
CA LEU A 110 -0.80 1.80 12.00
C LEU A 110 0.55 1.24 12.47
N ALA A 111 1.20 0.38 11.68
CA ALA A 111 2.52 -0.15 12.00
C ALA A 111 3.56 0.98 12.18
N ILE A 112 3.56 1.97 11.28
CA ILE A 112 4.41 3.16 11.38
C ILE A 112 4.07 3.97 12.63
N ALA A 113 2.79 4.16 12.95
CA ALA A 113 2.39 4.91 14.14
C ALA A 113 2.87 4.24 15.44
N VAL A 114 2.82 2.90 15.52
CA VAL A 114 3.36 2.13 16.64
C VAL A 114 4.87 2.31 16.77
N ALA A 115 5.61 2.25 15.66
CA ALA A 115 7.05 2.50 15.66
C ALA A 115 7.40 3.95 16.10
N VAL A 116 6.58 4.93 15.71
CA VAL A 116 6.69 6.32 16.18
C VAL A 116 6.43 6.43 17.68
N ASP A 117 5.41 5.74 18.21
CA ASP A 117 5.05 5.76 19.64
C ASP A 117 6.11 5.13 20.53
N ARG A 118 6.80 4.08 20.05
CA ARG A 118 7.88 3.41 20.78
C ARG A 118 9.19 4.19 20.81
N SER A 119 9.33 5.22 19.96
CA SER A 119 10.52 6.06 19.96
C SER A 119 10.64 6.87 21.25
N PRO A 120 11.80 6.87 21.93
CA PRO A 120 12.03 7.70 23.12
C PRO A 120 12.24 9.18 22.77
N LEU A 121 12.31 9.53 21.48
CA LEU A 121 12.60 10.88 21.01
C LEU A 121 11.35 11.77 21.00
N THR A 122 11.57 13.07 21.20
CA THR A 122 10.51 14.05 20.94
C THR A 122 10.17 14.08 19.44
N GLN A 123 8.95 14.51 19.08
CA GLN A 123 8.52 14.55 17.68
C GLN A 123 9.46 15.32 16.75
N GLY A 124 10.07 16.40 17.25
CA GLY A 124 11.05 17.18 16.49
C GLY A 124 12.32 16.37 16.24
N ALA A 125 12.93 15.85 17.31
CA ALA A 125 14.15 15.05 17.22
C ALA A 125 13.97 13.76 16.40
N LEU A 126 12.80 13.10 16.50
CA LEU A 126 12.47 11.95 15.68
C LEU A 126 12.34 12.33 14.21
N GLY A 127 11.68 13.46 13.92
CA GLY A 127 11.58 13.99 12.56
C GLY A 127 12.94 14.27 11.94
N ASP A 128 13.85 14.88 12.70
CA ASP A 128 15.21 15.17 12.27
C ASP A 128 16.01 13.87 12.04
N SER A 129 15.89 12.87 12.93
CA SER A 129 16.62 11.61 12.80
C SER A 129 16.19 10.77 11.59
N VAL A 130 14.91 10.80 11.24
CA VAL A 130 14.33 10.03 10.12
C VAL A 130 14.19 10.86 8.83
N GLY A 131 14.56 12.14 8.86
CA GLY A 131 14.42 13.07 7.74
C GLY A 131 12.96 13.23 7.30
N LEU A 132 12.05 13.44 8.24
CA LEU A 132 10.63 13.76 7.99
C LEU A 132 10.25 15.06 8.70
N PRO A 133 9.40 15.91 8.09
CA PRO A 133 8.89 17.10 8.78
C PRO A 133 8.20 16.72 10.10
N ARG A 134 8.38 17.55 11.14
CA ARG A 134 7.69 17.38 12.43
C ARG A 134 6.17 17.21 12.27
N THR A 135 5.57 17.92 11.31
CA THR A 135 4.14 17.83 11.00
C THR A 135 3.75 16.45 10.47
N THR A 136 4.60 15.79 9.67
CA THR A 136 4.41 14.41 9.20
C THR A 136 4.48 13.43 10.37
N VAL A 137 5.51 13.53 11.21
CA VAL A 137 5.63 12.68 12.42
C VAL A 137 4.44 12.86 13.35
N SER A 138 3.97 14.10 13.54
CA SER A 138 2.78 14.38 14.34
C SER A 138 1.51 13.72 13.77
N LYS A 139 1.33 13.74 12.45
CA LYS A 139 0.19 13.11 11.78
C LYS A 139 0.25 11.58 11.89
N LEU A 140 1.42 10.98 11.67
CA LEU A 140 1.65 9.55 11.86
C LEU A 140 1.36 9.12 13.30
N LYS A 141 1.89 9.87 14.28
CA LYS A 141 1.63 9.64 15.71
C LYS A 141 0.14 9.72 16.07
N SER A 142 -0.60 10.65 15.47
CA SER A 142 -2.04 10.79 15.71
C SER A 142 -2.90 9.69 15.06
N ARG A 143 -2.29 8.65 14.49
CA ARG A 143 -2.95 7.51 13.84
C ARG A 143 -3.99 7.94 12.81
N ARG A 144 -3.61 8.91 11.97
CA ARG A 144 -4.42 9.38 10.83
C ARG A 144 -3.80 8.91 9.50
N PRO A 145 -3.78 7.58 9.23
CA PRO A 145 -3.13 7.03 8.04
C PRO A 145 -3.82 7.47 6.74
N ASN A 146 -5.12 7.79 6.80
CA ASN A 146 -5.91 8.35 5.69
C ASN A 146 -5.40 9.70 5.17
N LEU A 147 -4.49 10.37 5.89
CA LEU A 147 -3.86 11.61 5.44
C LEU A 147 -2.66 11.39 4.51
N PHE A 148 -2.26 10.14 4.30
CA PHE A 148 -1.10 9.77 3.50
C PHE A 148 -1.51 8.81 2.39
N ARG A 149 -0.83 8.97 1.25
CA ARG A 149 -0.89 8.01 0.14
C ARG A 149 -0.09 6.76 0.51
N LEU A 150 -0.48 5.61 -0.04
CA LEU A 150 0.21 4.34 0.12
C LEU A 150 1.66 4.43 -0.34
N ASP A 151 1.93 5.11 -1.47
CA ASP A 151 3.30 5.42 -1.90
C ASP A 151 4.13 6.07 -0.80
N SER A 152 3.58 7.09 -0.13
CA SER A 152 4.27 7.80 0.94
C SER A 152 4.48 6.91 2.16
N LEU A 153 3.49 6.11 2.53
CA LEU A 153 3.60 5.19 3.67
C LEU A 153 4.68 4.13 3.42
N VAL A 154 4.75 3.57 2.21
CA VAL A 154 5.83 2.65 1.80
C VAL A 154 7.19 3.33 1.92
N ASP A 155 7.32 4.57 1.44
CA ASP A 155 8.60 5.29 1.50
C ASP A 155 8.97 5.74 2.93
N PHE A 156 7.99 5.84 3.83
CA PHE A 156 8.23 6.15 5.25
C PHE A 156 8.64 4.93 6.05
N ALA A 157 8.10 3.75 5.74
CA ALA A 157 8.27 2.55 6.55
C ALA A 157 9.74 2.18 6.85
N PRO A 158 10.69 2.20 5.88
CA PRO A 158 12.10 1.90 6.16
C PRO A 158 12.75 2.86 7.15
N LYS A 159 12.25 4.11 7.21
CA LYS A 159 12.76 5.13 8.14
C LYS A 159 12.43 4.81 9.60
N PHE A 160 11.47 3.92 9.83
CA PHE A 160 11.06 3.42 11.13
C PHE A 160 11.46 1.96 11.34
N GLY A 161 12.39 1.42 10.54
CA GLY A 161 12.86 0.04 10.65
C GLY A 161 11.86 -1.02 10.19
N LEU A 162 10.86 -0.62 9.41
CA LEU A 162 9.86 -1.52 8.82
C LEU A 162 10.24 -1.85 7.38
N THR A 163 10.05 -3.11 7.03
CA THR A 163 10.18 -3.67 5.69
C THR A 163 8.79 -3.94 5.15
N VAL A 164 8.53 -3.47 3.94
CA VAL A 164 7.25 -3.67 3.26
C VAL A 164 7.54 -4.43 1.96
N ASP A 165 6.78 -5.49 1.71
CA ASP A 165 6.67 -6.07 0.38
C ASP A 165 5.19 -6.20 0.01
N ILE A 166 4.90 -6.03 -1.28
CA ILE A 166 3.57 -6.21 -1.84
C ILE A 166 3.73 -7.16 -3.02
N ILE A 167 3.00 -8.28 -2.95
CA ILE A 167 2.98 -9.32 -3.98
C ILE A 167 1.58 -9.41 -4.58
N ALA A 168 1.50 -9.56 -5.90
CA ALA A 168 0.29 -9.90 -6.62
C ALA A 168 0.47 -11.30 -7.21
N GLU A 169 -0.47 -12.20 -6.91
CA GLU A 169 -0.46 -13.59 -7.36
C GLU A 169 -1.78 -13.90 -8.06
N PRO A 170 -1.83 -14.80 -9.06
CA PRO A 170 -3.09 -15.29 -9.61
C PRO A 170 -4.00 -15.82 -8.49
N ALA A 171 -5.28 -15.44 -8.52
CA ALA A 171 -6.25 -16.00 -7.59
C ALA A 171 -6.24 -17.52 -7.69
N ARG A 172 -6.03 -18.22 -6.56
CA ARG A 172 -6.06 -19.69 -6.54
C ARG A 172 -7.44 -20.14 -7.02
N GLN A 173 -7.49 -20.93 -8.09
CA GLN A 173 -8.71 -21.61 -8.52
C GLN A 173 -9.09 -22.62 -7.42
N THR A 174 -10.06 -22.27 -6.59
CA THR A 174 -10.75 -23.19 -5.68
C THR A 174 -11.93 -23.83 -6.37
#